data_AF-A0A8H2W4M8-F1
#
_entry.id   AF-A0A8H2W4M8-F1
#
_cell.length_a   1.000
_cell.length_b   1.000
_cell.length_c   1.000
_cell.angle_alpha   90.00
_cell.angle_beta   90.00
_cell.angle_gamma   90.00
#
_symmetry.space_group_name_H-M   'P 1'
#
loop_
_entity.id
_entity.type
_entity.pdbx_description
1 polymer ?
#
loop_
_entity_poly.entity_id
_entity_poly.type
_entity_poly.pdbx_seq_one_letter_code
_entity_poly.pdbx_strand_id
1 'polypeptide(L)'
;MPPATRKRKFAEQGEGEVNEKGGAGGAQKYYAVRKGKKTGVFTNWDDCREQITGFAGAMYKSFSTNSDAEAFVAGKNPAKPSQGDKFYGVAVGHETGVYEDWADAKKQIDGVKGPKYKKFATREEAEEFVKQGGKASKKAKTATEKDVKEEGGKKVVKGKGKVTVGENAHQADKADMIRVWTDGSSRGNGKAGAVAGYGVFFGDGDERNISAPLEGSPQTNQRAELTAALRALEIVPLDKNIEIITDSNYTINCATVWYKGWEKNGWKTSTGSPVMNEDLVKQIRERIDERTKGKVLTNLTWVKGHDDNPGNVAADRLAVSGAMGKRK
;
A
#
# COMPACT_ATOMS: atom_id res chain seq x y z
N MET A 1 2.77 -40.98 -44.69
CA MET A 1 4.04 -40.23 -44.49
C MET A 1 3.73 -38.72 -44.37
N PRO A 2 4.67 -37.87 -43.90
CA PRO A 2 4.39 -36.55 -43.29
C PRO A 2 4.62 -35.38 -44.30
N PRO A 3 4.77 -34.07 -43.95
CA PRO A 3 4.84 -33.46 -42.60
C PRO A 3 4.18 -32.07 -42.36
N ALA A 4 4.11 -31.71 -41.06
CA ALA A 4 4.29 -30.35 -40.50
C ALA A 4 3.26 -29.24 -40.86
N THR A 5 2.91 -28.30 -39.95
CA THR A 5 3.84 -27.46 -39.19
C THR A 5 3.31 -26.94 -37.85
N ARG A 6 4.26 -26.62 -36.95
CA ARG A 6 4.04 -26.16 -35.56
C ARG A 6 4.27 -24.64 -35.45
N LYS A 7 3.21 -23.85 -35.23
CA LYS A 7 3.29 -22.41 -34.84
C LYS A 7 2.30 -22.17 -33.69
N ARG A 8 2.78 -22.13 -32.43
CA ARG A 8 3.29 -20.96 -31.66
C ARG A 8 2.17 -20.06 -31.11
N LYS A 9 2.11 -19.94 -29.78
CA LYS A 9 1.32 -18.92 -29.04
C LYS A 9 1.70 -17.51 -29.49
N PHE A 10 0.72 -16.61 -29.59
CA PHE A 10 0.77 -15.21 -29.16
C PHE A 10 -0.69 -14.81 -28.83
N ALA A 11 -1.01 -14.56 -27.56
CA ALA A 11 -0.94 -13.26 -26.90
C ALA A 11 -2.21 -12.41 -27.12
N GLU A 12 -3.28 -12.89 -26.49
CA GLU A 12 -4.56 -12.21 -26.31
C GLU A 12 -4.40 -11.10 -25.26
N GLN A 13 -4.28 -9.84 -25.71
CA GLN A 13 -4.51 -8.63 -24.91
C GLN A 13 -5.00 -7.53 -25.87
N GLY A 14 -6.30 -7.23 -25.83
CA GLY A 14 -6.92 -6.40 -26.87
C GLY A 14 -8.26 -5.76 -26.53
N GLU A 15 -8.63 -5.68 -25.24
CA GLU A 15 -9.87 -5.02 -24.81
C GLU A 15 -9.58 -3.85 -23.86
N GLY A 16 -10.16 -2.71 -24.20
CA GLY A 16 -10.00 -1.42 -23.53
C GLY A 16 -11.11 -0.50 -24.02
N GLU A 17 -12.34 -0.83 -23.61
CA GLU A 17 -13.55 -0.30 -24.21
C GLU A 17 -13.80 1.19 -23.90
N VAL A 18 -14.67 1.77 -24.71
CA VAL A 18 -14.98 3.19 -24.84
C VAL A 18 -15.51 3.80 -23.53
N ASN A 19 -15.15 5.07 -23.29
CA ASN A 19 -16.08 5.99 -22.62
C ASN A 19 -15.95 7.40 -23.21
N GLU A 20 -16.94 7.79 -24.03
CA GLU A 20 -17.01 9.11 -24.65
C GLU A 20 -17.59 10.14 -23.67
N LYS A 21 -16.83 11.22 -23.43
CA LYS A 21 -17.39 12.55 -23.15
C LYS A 21 -16.32 13.63 -23.36
N GLY A 22 -16.60 14.52 -24.32
CA GLY A 22 -15.73 15.66 -24.63
C GLY A 22 -15.66 16.65 -23.47
N GLY A 23 -14.46 17.15 -23.19
CA GLY A 23 -14.21 18.17 -22.18
C GLY A 23 -12.82 18.78 -22.37
N ALA A 24 -12.76 20.04 -22.80
CA ALA A 24 -11.52 20.71 -23.18
C ALA A 24 -10.48 20.76 -22.04
N GLY A 25 -9.20 20.85 -22.44
CA GLY A 25 -8.05 20.85 -21.52
C GLY A 25 -7.47 19.46 -21.24
N GLY A 26 -7.25 18.67 -22.28
CA GLY A 26 -6.33 17.53 -22.28
C GLY A 26 -5.07 17.86 -23.09
N ALA A 27 -3.92 17.30 -22.72
CA ALA A 27 -2.68 17.49 -23.46
C ALA A 27 -2.80 16.96 -24.90
N GLN A 28 -2.17 17.65 -25.86
CA GLN A 28 -2.22 17.29 -27.28
C GLN A 28 -1.69 15.86 -27.49
N LYS A 29 -2.51 15.01 -28.11
CA LYS A 29 -2.12 13.65 -28.49
C LYS A 29 -1.81 13.59 -29.98
N TYR A 30 -0.89 12.71 -30.33
CA TYR A 30 -0.52 12.40 -31.71
C TYR A 30 -0.89 10.95 -31.99
N TYR A 31 -1.73 10.72 -33.00
CA TYR A 31 -2.22 9.39 -33.37
C TYR A 31 -1.51 8.95 -34.64
N ALA A 32 -0.64 7.95 -34.53
CA ALA A 32 0.13 7.42 -35.64
C ALA A 32 -0.57 6.21 -36.26
N VAL A 33 -0.78 6.22 -37.58
CA VAL A 33 -1.25 5.08 -38.36
C VAL A 33 -0.08 4.55 -39.20
N ARG A 34 0.44 3.38 -38.79
CA ARG A 34 1.52 2.65 -39.47
C ARG A 34 0.97 1.69 -40.55
N LYS A 35 -0.28 1.26 -40.41
CA LYS A 35 -1.02 0.49 -41.43
C LYS A 35 -2.51 0.84 -41.34
N GLY A 36 -3.10 1.20 -42.47
CA GLY A 36 -4.47 1.70 -42.61
C GLY A 36 -4.70 2.22 -44.03
N LYS A 37 -5.84 2.85 -44.30
CA LYS A 37 -6.18 3.46 -45.60
C LYS A 37 -5.18 4.56 -45.99
N LYS A 38 -4.75 5.36 -45.01
CA LYS A 38 -3.70 6.38 -45.14
C LYS A 38 -2.79 6.28 -43.93
N THR A 39 -1.49 6.17 -44.17
CA THR A 39 -0.45 6.15 -43.13
C THR A 39 0.06 7.55 -42.84
N GLY A 40 0.38 7.85 -41.59
CA GLY A 40 0.80 9.18 -41.16
C GLY A 40 0.52 9.44 -39.67
N VAL A 41 0.82 10.66 -39.23
CA VAL A 41 0.47 11.16 -37.89
C VAL A 41 -0.70 12.13 -38.00
N PHE A 42 -1.66 11.98 -37.10
CA PHE A 42 -2.88 12.78 -37.02
C PHE A 42 -2.95 13.44 -35.63
N THR A 43 -3.28 14.72 -35.57
CA THR A 43 -3.46 15.46 -34.30
C THR A 43 -4.87 15.29 -33.73
N ASN A 44 -5.82 14.86 -34.55
CA ASN A 44 -7.18 14.51 -34.14
C ASN A 44 -7.38 12.98 -34.10
N TRP A 45 -8.30 12.51 -33.25
CA TRP A 45 -8.67 11.09 -33.19
C TRP A 45 -9.58 10.68 -34.34
N ASP A 46 -10.53 11.52 -34.75
CA ASP A 46 -11.52 11.14 -35.77
C ASP A 46 -10.86 10.95 -37.15
N ASP A 47 -9.96 11.85 -37.55
CA ASP A 47 -9.15 11.72 -38.77
C ASP A 47 -8.38 10.37 -38.80
N CYS A 48 -7.83 9.96 -37.65
CA CYS A 48 -7.14 8.67 -37.48
C CYS A 48 -8.13 7.49 -37.54
N ARG A 49 -9.28 7.61 -36.87
CA ARG A 49 -10.37 6.61 -36.82
C ARG A 49 -10.86 6.29 -38.23
N GLU A 50 -11.01 7.27 -39.10
CA GLU A 50 -11.37 7.06 -40.51
C GLU A 50 -10.36 6.17 -41.25
N GLN A 51 -9.06 6.32 -40.99
CA GLN A 51 -8.02 5.57 -41.71
C GLN A 51 -7.92 4.11 -41.26
N ILE A 52 -8.34 3.80 -40.04
CA ILE A 52 -8.27 2.43 -39.47
C ILE A 52 -9.61 1.67 -39.60
N THR A 53 -10.75 2.38 -39.57
CA THR A 53 -12.08 1.74 -39.56
C THR A 53 -12.35 1.00 -40.86
N GLY A 54 -12.56 -0.31 -40.77
CA GLY A 54 -12.77 -1.20 -41.91
C GLY A 54 -11.51 -1.65 -42.65
N PHE A 55 -10.30 -1.30 -42.17
CA PHE A 55 -9.04 -1.73 -42.80
C PHE A 55 -8.49 -3.01 -42.13
N ALA A 56 -8.42 -4.10 -42.88
CA ALA A 56 -8.02 -5.42 -42.36
C ALA A 56 -6.56 -5.43 -41.84
N GLY A 57 -6.40 -5.66 -40.53
CA GLY A 57 -5.10 -5.65 -39.87
C GLY A 57 -4.44 -4.27 -39.87
N ALA A 58 -5.22 -3.21 -39.61
CA ALA A 58 -4.71 -1.88 -39.31
C ALA A 58 -3.76 -1.91 -38.09
N MET A 59 -2.82 -0.96 -38.05
CA MET A 59 -1.83 -0.84 -36.98
C MET A 59 -1.63 0.65 -36.67
N TYR A 60 -2.08 1.05 -35.48
CA TYR A 60 -2.09 2.44 -35.03
C TYR A 60 -1.74 2.53 -33.54
N LYS A 61 -1.28 3.69 -33.08
CA LYS A 61 -0.97 3.96 -31.67
C LYS A 61 -0.99 5.46 -31.38
N SER A 62 -1.35 5.84 -30.15
CA SER A 62 -1.27 7.21 -29.66
C SER A 62 0.04 7.48 -28.90
N PHE A 63 0.52 8.72 -29.02
CA PHE A 63 1.77 9.22 -28.47
C PHE A 63 1.59 10.62 -27.87
N SER A 64 2.48 10.97 -26.94
CA SER A 64 2.57 12.31 -26.33
C SER A 64 3.41 13.30 -27.13
N THR A 65 4.24 12.83 -28.06
CA THR A 65 5.06 13.68 -28.93
C THR A 65 4.80 13.35 -30.41
N ASN A 66 5.02 14.34 -31.29
CA ASN A 66 4.97 14.11 -32.73
C ASN A 66 6.13 13.22 -33.19
N SER A 67 7.31 13.36 -32.59
CA SER A 67 8.51 12.59 -32.98
C SER A 67 8.36 11.09 -32.75
N ASP A 68 7.76 10.67 -31.63
CA ASP A 68 7.48 9.25 -31.36
C ASP A 68 6.42 8.68 -32.32
N ALA A 69 5.44 9.51 -32.69
CA ALA A 69 4.40 9.16 -33.64
C ALA A 69 5.00 8.96 -35.06
N GLU A 70 5.84 9.90 -35.52
CA GLU A 70 6.56 9.80 -36.80
C GLU A 70 7.50 8.59 -36.83
N ALA A 71 8.26 8.35 -35.75
CA ALA A 71 9.13 7.18 -35.62
C ALA A 71 8.35 5.86 -35.74
N PHE A 72 7.15 5.78 -35.16
CA PHE A 72 6.26 4.62 -35.29
C PHE A 72 5.73 4.40 -36.71
N VAL A 73 5.35 5.48 -37.42
CA VAL A 73 4.96 5.41 -38.85
C VAL A 73 6.16 4.96 -39.71
N ALA A 74 7.35 5.51 -39.45
CA ALA A 74 8.61 5.22 -40.14
C ALA A 74 9.19 3.81 -39.86
N GLY A 75 8.37 2.88 -39.38
CA GLY A 75 8.73 1.47 -39.21
C GLY A 75 9.57 1.15 -37.97
N LYS A 76 10.21 2.15 -37.37
CA LYS A 76 10.97 2.01 -36.12
C LYS A 76 9.99 1.77 -34.96
N ASN A 77 10.46 1.13 -33.89
CA ASN A 77 9.82 1.36 -32.59
C ASN A 77 10.36 2.71 -32.11
N PRO A 78 9.51 3.67 -31.70
CA PRO A 78 9.98 4.84 -30.96
C PRO A 78 10.70 4.36 -29.70
N ALA A 79 11.62 5.19 -29.18
CA ALA A 79 12.38 4.84 -27.99
C ALA A 79 11.39 4.49 -26.87
N LYS A 80 11.56 3.30 -26.27
CA LYS A 80 10.82 2.95 -25.06
C LYS A 80 11.22 4.02 -24.02
N PRO A 81 10.27 4.80 -23.44
CA PRO A 81 10.63 5.87 -22.52
C PRO A 81 11.53 5.30 -21.43
N SER A 82 12.69 5.93 -21.24
CA SER A 82 13.77 5.45 -20.40
C SER A 82 13.24 5.18 -19.00
N GLN A 83 13.44 3.96 -18.51
CA GLN A 83 12.93 3.54 -17.20
C GLN A 83 13.85 4.06 -16.06
N GLY A 84 14.22 5.34 -16.13
CA GLY A 84 15.15 6.02 -15.25
C GLY A 84 14.64 7.40 -14.86
N ASP A 85 14.53 8.28 -15.86
CA ASP A 85 14.49 9.73 -15.70
C ASP A 85 13.21 10.22 -15.02
N LYS A 86 13.36 10.71 -13.80
CA LYS A 86 12.28 11.29 -12.97
C LYS A 86 12.77 12.63 -12.47
N PHE A 87 12.06 13.69 -12.81
CA PHE A 87 12.42 15.02 -12.37
C PHE A 87 11.76 15.32 -11.02
N TYR A 88 12.54 15.83 -10.07
CA TYR A 88 12.11 16.11 -8.70
C TYR A 88 12.08 17.62 -8.47
N GLY A 89 10.90 18.22 -8.58
CA GLY A 89 10.70 19.64 -8.29
C GLY A 89 10.58 19.87 -6.79
N VAL A 90 11.44 20.71 -6.21
CA VAL A 90 11.42 21.16 -4.80
C VAL A 90 11.02 22.63 -4.77
N ALA A 91 9.78 22.91 -4.38
CA ALA A 91 9.18 24.24 -4.34
C ALA A 91 9.24 24.90 -2.95
N VAL A 92 9.50 24.11 -1.89
CA VAL A 92 9.92 24.58 -0.56
C VAL A 92 10.95 23.58 -0.05
N GLY A 93 12.17 24.05 0.18
CA GLY A 93 13.35 23.29 0.60
C GLY A 93 14.44 24.25 1.11
N HIS A 94 15.65 23.75 1.39
CA HIS A 94 16.83 24.60 1.64
C HIS A 94 17.23 25.35 0.35
N GLU A 95 17.40 24.61 -0.74
CA GLU A 95 17.44 25.15 -2.10
C GLU A 95 16.19 24.70 -2.87
N THR A 96 15.64 25.58 -3.71
CA THR A 96 14.47 25.28 -4.55
C THR A 96 14.86 25.21 -6.03
N GLY A 97 14.28 24.26 -6.74
CA GLY A 97 14.71 23.92 -8.10
C GLY A 97 14.22 22.54 -8.55
N VAL A 98 14.72 22.09 -9.70
CA VAL A 98 14.46 20.75 -10.24
C VAL A 98 15.74 19.94 -10.19
N TYR A 99 15.64 18.74 -9.61
CA TYR A 99 16.74 17.82 -9.43
C TYR A 99 16.48 16.55 -10.24
N GLU A 100 17.54 16.00 -10.81
CA GLU A 100 17.48 14.81 -11.68
C GLU A 100 17.78 13.53 -10.89
N ASP A 101 18.41 13.65 -9.71
CA ASP A 101 18.53 12.60 -8.69
C ASP A 101 17.64 12.89 -7.47
N TRP A 102 17.02 11.84 -6.94
CA TRP A 102 16.29 11.87 -5.66
C TRP A 102 17.22 12.12 -4.47
N ALA A 103 18.48 11.67 -4.52
CA ALA A 103 19.44 11.88 -3.45
C ALA A 103 19.68 13.36 -3.18
N ASP A 104 19.77 14.18 -4.23
CA ASP A 104 19.92 15.63 -4.12
C ASP A 104 18.60 16.31 -3.76
N ALA A 105 17.50 15.95 -4.41
CA ALA A 105 16.16 16.43 -4.01
C ALA A 105 15.87 16.18 -2.53
N LYS A 106 16.32 15.03 -1.99
CA LYS A 106 16.16 14.65 -0.58
C LYS A 106 16.97 15.56 0.35
N LYS A 107 18.22 15.91 0.01
CA LYS A 107 19.04 16.84 0.82
C LYS A 107 18.30 18.16 1.06
N GLN A 108 17.60 18.65 0.03
CA GLN A 108 16.89 19.92 0.08
C GLN A 108 15.59 19.92 0.90
N ILE A 109 15.02 18.75 1.22
CA ILE A 109 13.77 18.65 2.00
C ILE A 109 13.96 18.11 3.41
N ASP A 110 15.12 17.51 3.71
CA ASP A 110 15.39 16.91 5.02
C ASP A 110 15.61 18.02 6.07
N GLY A 111 14.98 17.87 7.25
CA GLY A 111 14.95 18.90 8.30
C GLY A 111 14.13 20.17 8.00
N VAL A 112 13.63 20.38 6.77
CA VAL A 112 12.86 21.59 6.40
C VAL A 112 11.48 21.59 7.05
N LYS A 113 11.02 22.76 7.53
CA LYS A 113 9.70 22.91 8.17
C LYS A 113 8.58 23.08 7.15
N GLY A 114 8.05 21.95 6.66
CA GLY A 114 6.94 21.90 5.71
C GLY A 114 7.37 21.95 4.25
N PRO A 115 8.25 21.03 3.80
CA PRO A 115 8.76 21.02 2.44
C PRO A 115 7.65 20.71 1.44
N LYS A 116 7.78 21.26 0.23
CA LYS A 116 6.89 20.98 -0.90
C LYS A 116 7.73 20.45 -2.04
N TYR A 117 7.54 19.19 -2.37
CA TYR A 117 8.24 18.53 -3.46
C TYR A 117 7.31 17.55 -4.18
N LYS A 118 7.60 17.27 -5.44
CA LYS A 118 6.85 16.29 -6.25
C LYS A 118 7.76 15.73 -7.35
N LYS A 119 7.50 14.48 -7.75
CA LYS A 119 8.12 13.81 -8.91
C LYS A 119 7.28 14.02 -10.17
N PHE A 120 7.96 14.13 -11.30
CA PHE A 120 7.38 14.45 -12.61
C PHE A 120 7.97 13.57 -13.72
N ALA A 121 7.27 13.50 -14.85
CA ALA A 121 7.72 12.76 -16.02
C ALA A 121 8.60 13.62 -16.93
N THR A 122 8.47 14.95 -16.85
CA THR A 122 9.32 15.90 -17.58
C THR A 122 9.92 16.96 -16.65
N ARG A 123 10.95 17.65 -17.12
CA ARG A 123 11.62 18.73 -16.40
C ARG A 123 10.74 19.97 -16.28
N GLU A 124 9.97 20.24 -17.33
CA GLU A 124 9.10 21.40 -17.48
C GLU A 124 7.94 21.37 -16.46
N GLU A 125 7.31 20.21 -16.26
CA GLU A 125 6.27 20.04 -15.21
C GLU A 125 6.85 20.30 -13.80
N ALA A 126 8.10 19.87 -13.58
CA ALA A 126 8.79 20.07 -12.30
C ALA A 126 9.15 21.55 -12.09
N GLU A 127 9.65 22.23 -13.13
CA GLU A 127 9.95 23.65 -13.08
C GLU A 127 8.68 24.49 -12.86
N GLU A 128 7.56 24.12 -13.49
CA GLU A 128 6.29 24.82 -13.29
C GLU A 128 5.77 24.65 -11.85
N PHE A 129 5.87 23.46 -11.26
CA PHE A 129 5.53 23.21 -9.85
C PHE A 129 6.38 24.03 -8.87
N VAL A 130 7.67 24.21 -9.17
CA VAL A 130 8.58 25.09 -8.42
C VAL A 130 8.14 26.55 -8.55
N LYS A 131 7.93 27.03 -9.79
CA LYS A 131 7.47 28.39 -10.11
C LYS A 131 6.10 28.72 -9.47
N GLN A 132 5.20 27.74 -9.36
CA GLN A 132 3.90 27.87 -8.68
C GLN A 132 3.97 27.75 -7.13
N GLY A 133 5.17 27.66 -6.53
CA GLY A 133 5.35 27.57 -5.08
C GLY A 133 4.72 26.31 -4.47
N GLY A 134 4.68 25.22 -5.23
CA GLY A 134 4.11 23.93 -4.84
C GLY A 134 2.60 23.95 -4.60
N LYS A 135 1.87 24.89 -5.22
CA LYS A 135 0.40 24.83 -5.30
C LYS A 135 0.02 23.77 -6.34
N ALA A 136 -0.83 22.81 -5.98
CA ALA A 136 -1.26 21.76 -6.90
C ALA A 136 -2.47 22.21 -7.73
N SER A 137 -2.39 22.11 -9.06
CA SER A 137 -3.53 22.28 -9.96
C SER A 137 -4.53 21.12 -9.82
N LYS A 138 -5.84 21.41 -9.84
CA LYS A 138 -6.91 20.41 -9.62
C LYS A 138 -7.33 19.70 -10.92
N LYS A 139 -6.55 18.73 -11.40
CA LYS A 139 -7.06 17.69 -12.34
C LYS A 139 -6.18 16.42 -12.32
N ALA A 140 -6.82 15.28 -12.65
CA ALA A 140 -6.24 13.97 -12.99
C ALA A 140 -5.36 13.21 -11.94
N LYS A 141 -5.95 12.17 -11.33
CA LYS A 141 -5.36 10.80 -11.33
C LYS A 141 -5.79 10.12 -12.66
N THR A 142 -5.32 8.96 -13.14
CA THR A 142 -4.43 7.85 -12.69
C THR A 142 -3.90 7.21 -13.99
N ALA A 143 -2.88 6.33 -14.10
CA ALA A 143 -2.05 5.58 -13.13
C ALA A 143 -0.58 5.62 -13.62
N THR A 144 0.38 4.70 -13.40
CA THR A 144 0.50 3.30 -12.89
C THR A 144 1.97 3.15 -12.39
N GLU A 145 2.47 2.08 -11.76
CA GLU A 145 1.93 0.75 -11.40
C GLU A 145 2.27 0.40 -9.93
N LYS A 146 1.91 -0.82 -9.50
CA LYS A 146 1.90 -1.35 -8.14
C LYS A 146 3.22 -1.15 -7.38
N ASP A 147 3.11 -0.72 -6.12
CA ASP A 147 3.81 -1.38 -5.01
C ASP A 147 3.09 -1.12 -3.68
N VAL A 148 3.23 -2.01 -2.70
CA VAL A 148 2.43 -1.97 -1.45
C VAL A 148 3.09 -1.06 -0.40
N LYS A 149 2.59 0.17 -0.26
CA LYS A 149 2.83 1.09 0.87
C LYS A 149 1.53 1.80 1.23
N GLU A 150 1.06 1.73 2.47
CA GLU A 150 1.51 2.59 3.59
C GLU A 150 1.39 4.10 3.31
N GLU A 151 0.17 4.64 3.38
CA GLU A 151 -0.05 6.06 3.72
C GLU A 151 -1.07 6.21 4.86
N GLY A 152 -0.70 5.68 6.03
CA GLY A 152 -1.16 6.23 7.30
C GLY A 152 -0.51 7.59 7.55
N GLY A 153 -0.96 8.63 6.83
CA GLY A 153 -0.39 9.99 6.78
C GLY A 153 -0.53 10.80 8.09
N LYS A 154 -0.14 10.22 9.22
CA LYS A 154 -0.21 10.79 10.57
C LYS A 154 0.87 10.14 11.43
N LYS A 155 2.03 10.82 11.54
CA LYS A 155 3.27 10.40 12.26
C LYS A 155 3.34 8.89 12.58
N VAL A 156 3.83 8.09 11.62
CA VAL A 156 4.30 6.74 11.93
C VAL A 156 5.42 6.87 12.95
N VAL A 157 5.16 6.43 14.18
CA VAL A 157 6.19 6.35 15.22
C VAL A 157 7.09 5.17 14.84
N LYS A 158 8.27 5.46 14.26
CA LYS A 158 9.36 4.47 14.12
C LYS A 158 9.97 4.19 15.50
N GLY A 159 9.15 3.58 16.35
CA GLY A 159 9.45 3.34 17.75
C GLY A 159 10.31 2.11 17.93
N LYS A 160 11.61 2.31 18.16
CA LYS A 160 12.36 1.41 19.05
C LYS A 160 11.87 1.66 20.48
N GLY A 161 10.65 1.21 20.81
CA GLY A 161 10.01 1.59 22.06
C GLY A 161 8.69 0.88 22.34
N LYS A 162 8.51 0.58 23.63
CA LYS A 162 7.26 0.15 24.27
C LYS A 162 6.27 1.32 24.32
N VAL A 163 5.00 1.06 23.98
CA VAL A 163 3.90 2.04 24.03
C VAL A 163 2.92 1.65 25.12
N THR A 164 2.85 2.46 26.18
CA THR A 164 1.85 2.35 27.24
C THR A 164 0.51 2.92 26.76
N VAL A 165 -0.58 2.18 26.97
CA VAL A 165 -1.93 2.62 26.57
C VAL A 165 -2.69 3.13 27.80
N GLY A 166 -2.28 4.31 28.25
CA GLY A 166 -2.90 5.04 29.36
C GLY A 166 -2.04 6.22 29.78
N GLU A 167 -2.63 7.40 29.94
CA GLU A 167 -1.99 8.54 30.61
C GLU A 167 -2.21 8.39 32.13
N ASN A 168 -1.16 8.61 32.92
CA ASN A 168 -1.12 8.44 34.39
C ASN A 168 -1.36 7.02 34.92
N ALA A 169 -0.41 6.12 34.63
CA ALA A 169 -0.16 4.94 35.44
C ALA A 169 1.32 4.93 35.89
N HIS A 170 1.58 4.55 37.14
CA HIS A 170 2.95 4.40 37.66
C HIS A 170 3.73 3.32 36.88
N GLN A 171 5.05 3.32 37.04
CA GLN A 171 5.87 2.16 36.69
C GLN A 171 5.48 0.99 37.61
N ALA A 172 4.50 0.18 37.19
CA ALA A 172 4.38 -1.16 37.71
C ALA A 172 5.65 -1.94 37.33
N ASP A 173 6.19 -2.71 38.27
CA ASP A 173 7.39 -3.50 38.02
C ASP A 173 7.17 -4.49 36.87
N LYS A 174 8.21 -4.69 36.07
CA LYS A 174 8.16 -5.56 34.88
C LYS A 174 7.87 -7.03 35.22
N ALA A 175 7.91 -7.41 36.50
CA ALA A 175 7.57 -8.74 37.00
C ALA A 175 6.06 -9.00 37.01
N ASP A 176 5.24 -8.00 37.35
CA ASP A 176 3.78 -8.16 37.58
C ASP A 176 2.94 -8.02 36.30
N MET A 177 3.55 -8.19 35.13
CA MET A 177 2.91 -7.97 33.84
C MET A 177 2.97 -9.24 32.98
N ILE A 178 1.79 -9.78 32.66
CA ILE A 178 1.65 -10.96 31.81
C ILE A 178 2.12 -10.61 30.41
N ARG A 179 3.19 -11.27 29.97
CA ARG A 179 3.75 -11.15 28.63
C ARG A 179 3.12 -12.14 27.69
N VAL A 180 2.84 -11.69 26.48
CA VAL A 180 2.25 -12.51 25.43
C VAL A 180 2.74 -12.02 24.07
N TRP A 181 3.22 -12.95 23.25
CA TRP A 181 3.63 -12.69 21.89
C TRP A 181 2.49 -13.03 20.93
N THR A 182 2.27 -12.18 19.93
CA THR A 182 1.13 -12.29 19.01
C THR A 182 1.54 -12.01 17.57
N ASP A 183 1.17 -12.92 16.66
CA ASP A 183 1.54 -12.93 15.24
C ASP A 183 0.35 -13.32 14.36
N GLY A 184 0.30 -12.80 13.13
CA GLY A 184 -0.65 -13.20 12.09
C GLY A 184 0.05 -13.68 10.83
N SER A 185 -0.26 -14.90 10.38
CA SER A 185 0.28 -15.45 9.14
C SER A 185 -0.80 -15.55 8.05
N SER A 186 -0.45 -15.28 6.80
CA SER A 186 -1.37 -15.46 5.67
C SER A 186 -0.69 -15.96 4.39
N ARG A 187 -1.23 -17.05 3.84
CA ARG A 187 -0.76 -17.69 2.60
C ARG A 187 -1.61 -17.17 1.44
N GLY A 188 -0.95 -16.55 0.47
CA GLY A 188 -1.63 -15.98 -0.71
C GLY A 188 -2.36 -14.66 -0.44
N ASN A 189 -1.98 -13.91 0.60
CA ASN A 189 -2.56 -12.63 1.01
C ASN A 189 -2.94 -11.73 -0.19
N GLY A 190 -4.17 -11.20 -0.19
CA GLY A 190 -4.69 -10.34 -1.26
C GLY A 190 -5.07 -11.05 -2.56
N LYS A 191 -5.11 -12.40 -2.60
CA LYS A 191 -5.54 -13.20 -3.76
C LYS A 191 -6.79 -14.03 -3.43
N ALA A 192 -7.49 -14.48 -4.47
CA ALA A 192 -8.53 -15.51 -4.30
C ALA A 192 -7.90 -16.81 -3.75
N GLY A 193 -8.60 -17.47 -2.82
CA GLY A 193 -8.08 -18.64 -2.13
C GLY A 193 -7.00 -18.35 -1.08
N ALA A 194 -6.83 -17.09 -0.64
CA ALA A 194 -6.01 -16.77 0.51
C ALA A 194 -6.54 -17.47 1.78
N VAL A 195 -5.62 -17.94 2.62
CA VAL A 195 -5.92 -18.49 3.96
C VAL A 195 -5.00 -17.83 4.98
N ALA A 196 -5.51 -17.56 6.18
CA ALA A 196 -4.78 -16.92 7.25
C ALA A 196 -5.01 -17.64 8.58
N GLY A 197 -4.15 -17.36 9.55
CA GLY A 197 -4.18 -17.93 10.89
C GLY A 197 -3.35 -17.08 11.84
N TYR A 198 -3.57 -17.25 13.13
CA TYR A 198 -3.01 -16.40 14.16
C TYR A 198 -2.40 -17.21 15.29
N GLY A 199 -1.33 -16.64 15.87
CA GLY A 199 -0.55 -17.22 16.95
C GLY A 199 -0.63 -16.36 18.20
N VAL A 200 -0.88 -16.98 19.34
CA VAL A 200 -0.80 -16.34 20.66
C VAL A 200 0.09 -17.21 21.54
N PHE A 201 1.18 -16.65 22.07
CA PHE A 201 2.19 -17.38 22.83
C PHE A 201 2.46 -16.73 24.18
N PHE A 202 2.22 -17.45 25.28
CA PHE A 202 2.50 -17.02 26.66
C PHE A 202 3.80 -17.62 27.21
N GLY A 203 4.19 -18.80 26.72
CA GLY A 203 5.40 -19.52 27.13
C GLY A 203 5.34 -20.99 26.67
N ASP A 204 6.47 -21.69 26.66
CA ASP A 204 6.49 -23.10 26.25
C ASP A 204 5.67 -23.97 27.24
N GLY A 205 4.78 -24.80 26.70
CA GLY A 205 3.87 -25.64 27.49
C GLY A 205 2.63 -24.95 28.07
N ASP A 206 2.49 -23.62 27.92
CA ASP A 206 1.34 -22.89 28.46
C ASP A 206 0.01 -23.26 27.74
N GLU A 207 -1.00 -23.63 28.51
CA GLU A 207 -2.32 -24.05 27.98
C GLU A 207 -3.08 -22.92 27.25
N ARG A 208 -2.69 -21.66 27.49
CA ARG A 208 -3.28 -20.47 26.85
C ARG A 208 -2.71 -20.19 25.46
N ASN A 209 -1.72 -20.97 25.01
CA ASN A 209 -1.15 -20.82 23.67
C ASN A 209 -2.19 -21.18 22.59
N ILE A 210 -2.36 -20.33 21.58
CA ILE A 210 -3.30 -20.57 20.47
C ILE A 210 -2.55 -20.67 19.14
N SER A 211 -2.86 -21.71 18.39
CA SER A 211 -2.63 -21.85 16.95
C SER A 211 -3.98 -22.12 16.28
N ALA A 212 -4.51 -21.15 15.53
CA ALA A 212 -5.84 -21.24 14.95
C ALA A 212 -5.95 -20.58 13.57
N PRO A 213 -6.82 -21.09 12.67
CA PRO A 213 -7.15 -20.39 11.43
C PRO A 213 -7.91 -19.09 11.75
N LEU A 214 -7.77 -18.10 10.86
CA LEU A 214 -8.57 -16.89 10.91
C LEU A 214 -9.99 -17.20 10.46
N GLU A 215 -10.98 -16.88 11.30
CA GLU A 215 -12.38 -17.14 10.99
C GLU A 215 -12.98 -16.06 10.06
N GLY A 216 -13.97 -16.46 9.25
CA GLY A 216 -14.70 -15.56 8.36
C GLY A 216 -13.86 -15.01 7.20
N SER A 217 -13.99 -13.72 6.91
CA SER A 217 -13.33 -13.03 5.79
C SER A 217 -13.22 -11.52 6.05
N PRO A 218 -12.29 -10.81 5.40
CA PRO A 218 -11.33 -11.30 4.40
C PRO A 218 -10.09 -11.98 5.01
N GLN A 219 -9.65 -13.07 4.40
CA GLN A 219 -8.44 -13.81 4.78
C GLN A 219 -7.17 -13.00 4.45
N THR A 220 -6.62 -12.28 5.44
CA THR A 220 -5.48 -11.37 5.27
C THR A 220 -4.59 -11.30 6.50
N ASN A 221 -3.29 -10.99 6.31
CA ASN A 221 -2.33 -10.83 7.42
C ASN A 221 -2.84 -9.83 8.45
N GLN A 222 -3.14 -8.60 8.01
CA GLN A 222 -3.57 -7.49 8.87
C GLN A 222 -4.78 -7.81 9.77
N ARG A 223 -5.62 -8.76 9.36
CA ARG A 223 -6.78 -9.22 10.13
C ARG A 223 -6.42 -10.33 11.12
N ALA A 224 -5.52 -11.25 10.73
CA ALA A 224 -4.93 -12.23 11.65
C ALA A 224 -4.12 -11.55 12.77
N GLU A 225 -3.31 -10.54 12.43
CA GLU A 225 -2.54 -9.72 13.39
C GLU A 225 -3.43 -9.08 14.48
N LEU A 226 -4.55 -8.48 14.06
CA LEU A 226 -5.50 -7.88 14.99
C LEU A 226 -6.23 -8.97 15.79
N THR A 227 -6.56 -10.11 15.19
CA THR A 227 -7.19 -11.24 15.88
C THR A 227 -6.27 -11.83 16.96
N ALA A 228 -4.97 -11.95 16.68
CA ALA A 228 -3.97 -12.42 17.66
C ALA A 228 -3.93 -11.52 18.90
N ALA A 229 -3.84 -10.19 18.70
CA ALA A 229 -3.86 -9.21 19.78
C ALA A 229 -5.21 -9.14 20.51
N LEU A 230 -6.33 -9.33 19.81
CA LEU A 230 -7.66 -9.41 20.44
C LEU A 230 -7.77 -10.65 21.34
N ARG A 231 -7.40 -11.85 20.86
CA ARG A 231 -7.41 -13.06 21.69
C ARG A 231 -6.51 -12.92 22.92
N ALA A 232 -5.34 -12.29 22.80
CA ALA A 232 -4.50 -11.97 23.95
C ALA A 232 -5.19 -11.06 25.00
N LEU A 233 -5.94 -10.03 24.55
CA LEU A 233 -6.76 -9.16 25.41
C LEU A 233 -8.00 -9.85 26.00
N GLU A 234 -8.48 -10.92 25.37
CA GLU A 234 -9.61 -11.72 25.82
C GLU A 234 -9.22 -12.75 26.90
N ILE A 235 -8.10 -13.44 26.70
CA ILE A 235 -7.57 -14.51 27.57
C ILE A 235 -7.07 -13.96 28.90
N VAL A 236 -6.33 -12.84 28.88
CA VAL A 236 -5.79 -12.26 30.11
C VAL A 236 -6.93 -11.62 30.92
N PRO A 237 -7.09 -11.90 32.22
CA PRO A 237 -8.14 -11.28 33.03
C PRO A 237 -8.05 -9.75 33.04
N LEU A 238 -9.19 -9.06 33.13
CA LEU A 238 -9.26 -7.60 33.04
C LEU A 238 -8.56 -6.87 34.20
N ASP A 239 -8.37 -7.53 35.34
CA ASP A 239 -7.65 -7.03 36.52
C ASP A 239 -6.12 -7.19 36.41
N LYS A 240 -5.61 -7.88 35.37
CA LYS A 240 -4.17 -8.15 35.19
C LYS A 240 -3.53 -7.26 34.13
N ASN A 241 -2.35 -6.76 34.48
CA ASN A 241 -1.44 -6.03 33.62
C ASN A 241 -0.96 -6.92 32.46
N ILE A 242 -1.01 -6.41 31.22
CA ILE A 242 -0.61 -7.13 30.00
C ILE A 242 0.44 -6.38 29.18
N GLU A 243 1.46 -7.09 28.68
CA GLU A 243 2.38 -6.64 27.62
C GLU A 243 2.24 -7.55 26.39
N ILE A 244 1.60 -7.00 25.35
CA ILE A 244 1.48 -7.63 24.04
C ILE A 244 2.72 -7.29 23.22
N ILE A 245 3.37 -8.32 22.69
CA ILE A 245 4.63 -8.23 21.94
C ILE A 245 4.35 -8.71 20.51
N THR A 246 4.63 -7.86 19.52
CA THR A 246 4.31 -8.14 18.11
C THR A 246 5.21 -7.33 17.18
N ASP A 247 5.50 -7.84 15.98
CA ASP A 247 6.16 -7.06 14.93
C ASP A 247 5.17 -6.24 14.06
N SER A 248 3.87 -6.44 14.26
CA SER A 248 2.81 -5.74 13.55
C SER A 248 2.67 -4.29 14.03
N ASN A 249 3.45 -3.41 13.40
CA ASN A 249 3.26 -1.96 13.45
C ASN A 249 1.81 -1.57 13.09
N TYR A 250 1.11 -2.35 12.26
CA TYR A 250 -0.29 -2.11 11.93
C TYR A 250 -1.19 -2.27 13.17
N THR A 251 -1.07 -3.39 13.89
CA THR A 251 -1.81 -3.64 15.15
C THR A 251 -1.53 -2.54 16.18
N ILE A 252 -0.25 -2.18 16.37
CA ILE A 252 0.14 -1.14 17.33
C ILE A 252 -0.45 0.23 16.94
N ASN A 253 -0.32 0.66 15.68
CA ASN A 253 -0.86 1.95 15.25
C ASN A 253 -2.39 2.00 15.24
N CYS A 254 -3.07 0.91 14.87
CA CYS A 254 -4.52 0.74 15.02
C CYS A 254 -4.96 0.98 16.48
N ALA A 255 -4.35 0.26 17.43
CA ALA A 255 -4.72 0.30 18.84
C ALA A 255 -4.35 1.60 19.57
N THR A 256 -3.39 2.39 19.07
CA THR A 256 -2.81 3.54 19.81
C THR A 256 -2.93 4.91 19.13
N VAL A 257 -2.83 4.98 17.78
CA VAL A 257 -2.70 6.26 17.04
C VAL A 257 -3.90 6.53 16.13
N TRP A 258 -4.34 5.53 15.35
CA TRP A 258 -5.29 5.71 14.26
C TRP A 258 -6.75 5.72 14.72
N TYR A 259 -7.13 4.89 15.70
CA TYR A 259 -8.51 4.87 16.22
C TYR A 259 -8.98 6.26 16.68
N LYS A 260 -8.12 7.05 17.34
CA LYS A 260 -8.37 8.44 17.78
C LYS A 260 -8.74 9.41 16.65
N GLY A 261 -8.46 9.04 15.40
CA GLY A 261 -8.90 9.76 14.20
C GLY A 261 -10.15 9.15 13.56
N TRP A 262 -10.22 7.82 13.50
CA TRP A 262 -11.34 7.07 12.91
C TRP A 262 -12.64 7.23 13.71
N GLU A 263 -12.58 7.11 15.04
CA GLU A 263 -13.70 7.37 15.94
C GLU A 263 -14.32 8.76 15.68
N LYS A 264 -13.48 9.79 15.55
CA LYS A 264 -13.90 11.18 15.33
C LYS A 264 -14.42 11.49 13.93
N ASN A 265 -14.23 10.62 12.95
CA ASN A 265 -14.67 10.84 11.56
C ASN A 265 -15.71 9.82 11.05
N GLY A 266 -16.29 9.02 11.97
CA GLY A 266 -17.28 7.98 11.61
C GLY A 266 -16.64 6.78 10.92
N TRP A 267 -15.47 6.36 11.42
CA TRP A 267 -14.66 5.20 10.99
C TRP A 267 -14.31 5.18 9.50
N LYS A 268 -13.80 6.31 9.02
CA LYS A 268 -13.39 6.52 7.63
C LYS A 268 -11.89 6.73 7.49
N THR A 269 -11.35 6.17 6.41
CA THR A 269 -9.99 6.41 5.90
C THR A 269 -9.83 7.87 5.41
N SER A 270 -8.59 8.27 5.12
CA SER A 270 -8.29 9.56 4.49
C SER A 270 -8.93 9.75 3.11
N THR A 271 -9.37 8.68 2.45
CA THR A 271 -10.12 8.71 1.18
C THR A 271 -11.64 8.70 1.36
N GLY A 272 -12.15 8.75 2.61
CA GLY A 272 -13.58 8.72 2.93
C GLY A 272 -14.22 7.32 2.92
N SER A 273 -13.48 6.29 2.51
CA SER A 273 -13.90 4.89 2.51
C SER A 273 -13.93 4.31 3.95
N PRO A 274 -14.79 3.34 4.28
CA PRO A 274 -14.79 2.69 5.60
C PRO A 274 -13.43 2.05 5.97
N VAL A 275 -13.15 1.92 7.27
CA VAL A 275 -11.93 1.27 7.77
C VAL A 275 -12.12 -0.25 7.75
N MET A 276 -11.32 -0.95 6.92
CA MET A 276 -11.50 -2.39 6.62
C MET A 276 -11.56 -3.35 7.83
N ASN A 277 -10.89 -3.01 8.94
CA ASN A 277 -10.86 -3.82 10.16
C ASN A 277 -11.45 -3.04 11.36
N GLU A 278 -12.38 -2.12 11.11
CA GLU A 278 -13.11 -1.35 12.13
C GLU A 278 -13.68 -2.25 13.23
N ASP A 279 -14.19 -3.42 12.87
CA ASP A 279 -14.78 -4.41 13.77
C ASP A 279 -13.79 -4.95 14.82
N LEU A 280 -12.59 -5.36 14.38
CA LEU A 280 -11.54 -5.84 15.30
C LEU A 280 -10.92 -4.68 16.09
N VAL A 281 -10.69 -3.53 15.45
CA VAL A 281 -10.08 -2.37 16.15
C VAL A 281 -11.02 -1.81 17.23
N LYS A 282 -12.35 -1.85 17.03
CA LYS A 282 -13.32 -1.52 18.08
C LYS A 282 -13.24 -2.47 19.27
N GLN A 283 -13.27 -3.79 19.05
CA GLN A 283 -13.17 -4.78 20.12
C GLN A 283 -11.83 -4.68 20.88
N ILE A 284 -10.72 -4.50 20.16
CA ILE A 284 -9.40 -4.24 20.78
C ILE A 284 -9.44 -2.98 21.63
N ARG A 285 -10.06 -1.88 21.15
CA ARG A 285 -10.18 -0.66 21.93
C ARG A 285 -11.05 -0.85 23.17
N GLU A 286 -12.22 -1.46 23.04
CA GLU A 286 -13.13 -1.76 24.14
C GLU A 286 -12.42 -2.48 25.30
N ARG A 287 -11.73 -3.59 25.02
CA ARG A 287 -10.98 -4.36 26.05
C ARG A 287 -9.81 -3.58 26.66
N ILE A 288 -9.24 -2.61 25.95
CA ILE A 288 -8.20 -1.72 26.49
C ILE A 288 -8.82 -0.62 27.35
N ASP A 289 -9.91 0.00 26.90
CA ASP A 289 -10.61 1.07 27.60
C ASP A 289 -11.30 0.56 28.88
N GLU A 290 -11.72 -0.71 28.92
CA GLU A 290 -12.10 -1.43 30.15
C GLU A 290 -10.95 -1.51 31.15
N ARG A 291 -9.77 -2.02 30.73
CA ARG A 291 -8.57 -2.08 31.58
C ARG A 291 -8.16 -0.70 32.08
N THR A 292 -8.18 0.31 31.21
CA THR A 292 -7.88 1.71 31.57
C THR A 292 -8.83 2.24 32.64
N LYS A 293 -10.15 1.99 32.54
CA LYS A 293 -11.12 2.35 33.61
C LYS A 293 -10.78 1.66 34.94
N GLY A 294 -10.36 0.40 34.89
CA GLY A 294 -9.86 -0.35 36.05
C GLY A 294 -8.48 0.08 36.58
N LYS A 295 -7.81 1.05 35.93
CA LYS A 295 -6.41 1.47 36.19
C LYS A 295 -5.36 0.36 35.92
N VAL A 296 -5.72 -0.62 35.09
CA VAL A 296 -4.88 -1.78 34.73
C VAL A 296 -4.10 -1.47 33.45
N LEU A 297 -2.80 -1.80 33.46
CA LEU A 297 -1.90 -1.46 32.35
C LEU A 297 -2.09 -2.39 31.15
N THR A 298 -2.31 -1.78 29.98
CA THR A 298 -2.03 -2.41 28.68
C THR A 298 -0.80 -1.78 28.05
N ASN A 299 0.18 -2.61 27.70
CA ASN A 299 1.38 -2.24 26.99
C ASN A 299 1.47 -2.96 25.64
N LEU A 300 1.90 -2.23 24.61
CA LEU A 300 2.18 -2.74 23.27
C LEU A 300 3.66 -2.51 22.95
N THR A 301 4.42 -3.59 22.78
CA THR A 301 5.87 -3.54 22.55
C THR A 301 6.19 -4.07 21.16
N TRP A 302 6.71 -3.19 20.30
CA TRP A 302 7.17 -3.60 18.97
C TRP A 302 8.47 -4.39 19.04
N VAL A 303 8.54 -5.49 18.30
CA VAL A 303 9.78 -6.25 18.03
C VAL A 303 10.02 -6.34 16.53
N LYS A 304 11.26 -6.60 16.10
CA LYS A 304 11.56 -6.80 14.69
C LYS A 304 11.07 -8.20 14.26
N GLY A 305 10.31 -8.25 13.17
CA GLY A 305 9.89 -9.52 12.56
C GLY A 305 11.04 -10.25 11.86
N HIS A 306 10.97 -11.57 11.84
CA HIS A 306 12.06 -12.47 11.38
C HIS A 306 13.42 -12.13 12.04
N ASP A 307 13.41 -11.88 13.34
CA ASP A 307 14.57 -11.64 14.21
C ASP A 307 14.63 -12.74 15.28
N ASP A 308 15.77 -12.94 15.94
CA ASP A 308 16.03 -14.06 16.86
C ASP A 308 15.28 -13.98 18.22
N ASN A 309 14.11 -13.35 18.28
CA ASN A 309 13.26 -13.25 19.46
C ASN A 309 12.46 -14.56 19.65
N PRO A 310 12.75 -15.40 20.66
CA PRO A 310 12.18 -16.75 20.71
C PRO A 310 10.65 -16.78 20.84
N GLY A 311 10.06 -15.78 21.53
CA GLY A 311 8.61 -15.68 21.65
C GLY A 311 7.92 -15.23 20.37
N ASN A 312 8.54 -14.36 19.56
CA ASN A 312 7.99 -13.98 18.25
C ASN A 312 8.09 -15.14 17.26
N VAL A 313 9.21 -15.88 17.27
CA VAL A 313 9.37 -17.11 16.48
C VAL A 313 8.39 -18.21 16.92
N ALA A 314 8.08 -18.31 18.21
CA ALA A 314 7.04 -19.22 18.69
C ALA A 314 5.63 -18.78 18.26
N ALA A 315 5.33 -17.47 18.25
CA ALA A 315 4.07 -16.94 17.76
C ALA A 315 3.88 -17.13 16.24
N ASP A 316 4.88 -16.81 15.40
CA ASP A 316 4.89 -17.09 13.95
C ASP A 316 4.62 -18.58 13.68
N ARG A 317 5.34 -19.48 14.37
CA ARG A 317 5.14 -20.93 14.26
C ARG A 317 3.69 -21.35 14.54
N LEU A 318 3.05 -20.74 15.55
CA LEU A 318 1.64 -20.99 15.87
C LEU A 318 0.70 -20.38 14.81
N ALA A 319 0.98 -19.17 14.30
CA ALA A 319 0.18 -18.50 13.27
C ALA A 319 0.24 -19.21 11.92
N VAL A 320 1.45 -19.61 11.49
CA VAL A 320 1.72 -20.41 10.28
C VAL A 320 1.02 -21.76 10.36
N SER A 321 1.09 -22.45 11.50
CA SER A 321 0.34 -23.68 11.78
C SER A 321 -1.18 -23.46 11.65
N GLY A 322 -1.70 -22.39 12.24
CA GLY A 322 -3.11 -22.00 12.15
C GLY A 322 -3.55 -21.75 10.71
N ALA A 323 -2.72 -21.07 9.91
CA ALA A 323 -2.97 -20.73 8.52
C ALA A 323 -2.87 -21.94 7.56
N MET A 324 -2.25 -23.04 7.97
CA MET A 324 -2.27 -24.31 7.22
C MET A 324 -3.48 -25.17 7.57
N GLY A 325 -3.91 -25.14 8.85
CA GLY A 325 -5.01 -25.96 9.37
C GLY A 325 -4.72 -27.46 9.35
N LYS A 326 -5.64 -28.25 9.93
CA LYS A 326 -5.64 -29.70 9.69
C LYS A 326 -6.18 -29.94 8.28
N ARG A 327 -5.35 -30.47 7.38
CA ARG A 327 -5.82 -31.10 6.15
C ARG A 327 -6.81 -32.21 6.55
N LYS A 328 -8.06 -32.06 6.12
CA LYS A 328 -9.05 -33.14 6.06
C LYS A 328 -8.86 -33.92 4.76
#